data_AF-A0AAV0F463-F1
#
_entry.id   AF-A0AAV0F463-F1
#
_cell.length_a   1.000
_cell.length_b   1.000
_cell.length_c   1.000
_cell.angle_alpha   90.00
_cell.angle_beta   90.00
_cell.angle_gamma   90.00
#
_symmetry.space_group_name_H-M   'P 1'
#
loop_
_entity.id
_entity.type
_entity.pdbx_description
1 polymer ?
#
loop_
_entity_poly.entity_id
_entity_poly.type
_entity_poly.pdbx_seq_one_letter_code
_entity_poly.pdbx_strand_id
1 'polypeptide(L)'
;MSRVNESRPAWGEDFAGVAGDAGVRYQPVYPATAGMSGGRIRAPAAYSGSGGEHMRFHAVEFARGFAEMSVEFGKGVKDVVMQTVVSEDSMIGKKLGGPCQRISRKLRFLNDYLPEDRDPVHSWSVIFFVAIIAFAALTVSDDVDTRSASVKKVNKHPPGASRVLLPDGRYIAYQEQGVPADQARFSLVSAHPFLSSRLAGIPGIKVSLLHQFGVRLVTYDLPGFGQSDPHPNRNLESSAMDMLHLSYAVNITDKFWVVGFSSGSMHAWAILRYIPDRVAGAIMVAPMINPYEPSMTKQERHSMWKKWTTWKKFMYILAHKFPSLLPFFYRRAFLSGFHGPIDERLSLSLGTRDRALIESPLFETFWQRDVEESIRQRKVRPLVEEAVLQVSDWGFSPVDLKIKRKNLGKGVLKWIKTLYGQPEESLSGFLGPIHIWQGMEDMVVPPSTGYYLRRVLPDAMVHTVLYEGHFTYFYFCDECHRQIFSTVYGDPQGPLIPEVVQTPIIKEETPPIKDDDEETGDVVLGEITSDEDIVVSNPV
;
A
#
# COMPACT_ATOMS: atom_id res chain seq x y z
N MET A 1 25.14 -36.03 78.93
CA MET A 1 23.89 -36.67 79.39
C MET A 1 23.00 -36.82 78.16
N SER A 2 23.07 -37.96 77.45
CA SER A 2 22.20 -39.15 77.61
C SER A 2 20.71 -38.83 77.47
N ARG A 3 19.85 -39.51 76.72
CA ARG A 3 19.87 -40.62 75.73
C ARG A 3 18.39 -40.68 75.24
N VAL A 4 18.10 -40.76 73.94
CA VAL A 4 17.53 -41.95 73.22
C VAL A 4 16.01 -42.20 73.39
N ASN A 5 15.26 -42.16 72.28
CA ASN A 5 14.63 -43.32 71.60
C ASN A 5 13.93 -42.84 70.30
N GLU A 6 14.37 -43.24 69.09
CA GLU A 6 13.97 -44.43 68.30
C GLU A 6 12.53 -44.32 67.75
N SER A 7 12.21 -44.52 66.46
CA SER A 7 12.71 -45.49 65.47
C SER A 7 12.31 -45.12 64.02
N ARG A 8 12.85 -45.86 63.05
CA ARG A 8 13.06 -45.58 61.61
C ARG A 8 12.04 -46.27 60.65
N PRO A 9 12.12 -46.06 59.31
CA PRO A 9 11.08 -46.37 58.30
C PRO A 9 11.22 -47.76 57.65
N ALA A 10 10.22 -48.19 56.86
CA ALA A 10 10.27 -49.41 56.06
C ALA A 10 9.77 -49.20 54.62
N TRP A 11 10.41 -49.96 53.74
CA TRP A 11 10.33 -50.03 52.28
C TRP A 11 9.13 -50.83 51.75
N GLY A 12 8.80 -50.63 50.47
CA GLY A 12 8.72 -51.72 49.47
C GLY A 12 7.53 -52.68 49.47
N GLU A 13 6.98 -52.85 48.26
CA GLU A 13 6.32 -54.06 47.72
C GLU A 13 4.99 -54.53 48.34
N ASP A 14 3.90 -54.43 47.58
CA ASP A 14 3.29 -55.58 46.86
C ASP A 14 1.85 -55.26 46.43
N PHE A 15 1.54 -55.49 45.15
CA PHE A 15 0.52 -56.48 44.76
C PHE A 15 0.55 -56.67 43.23
N ALA A 16 1.08 -57.83 42.85
CA ALA A 16 0.91 -58.44 41.54
C ALA A 16 -0.34 -59.34 41.51
N GLY A 17 -0.87 -59.56 40.30
CA GLY A 17 -1.90 -60.55 39.95
C GLY A 17 -3.06 -59.87 39.22
N VAL A 18 -3.47 -60.21 38.00
CA VAL A 18 -3.34 -61.45 37.22
C VAL A 18 -3.42 -61.11 35.73
N ALA A 19 -2.59 -61.78 34.93
CA ALA A 19 -2.57 -61.75 33.48
C ALA A 19 -3.58 -62.74 32.86
N GLY A 20 -4.09 -62.37 31.69
CA GLY A 20 -4.68 -63.23 30.67
C GLY A 20 -4.64 -62.42 29.36
N ASP A 21 -3.55 -62.49 28.61
CA ASP A 21 -3.23 -63.48 27.56
C ASP A 21 -3.96 -63.22 26.23
N ALA A 22 -3.19 -62.72 25.25
CA ALA A 22 -3.36 -62.90 23.82
C ALA A 22 -2.18 -62.23 23.11
N GLY A 23 -1.03 -62.90 23.11
CA GLY A 23 0.14 -62.51 22.32
C GLY A 23 0.11 -63.11 20.91
N VAL A 24 0.66 -62.38 19.93
CA VAL A 24 1.43 -63.00 18.83
C VAL A 24 2.58 -62.05 18.47
N ARG A 25 3.81 -62.51 18.71
CA ARG A 25 5.09 -61.91 18.28
C ARG A 25 5.72 -62.90 17.31
N TYR A 26 6.04 -62.48 16.09
CA TYR A 26 6.76 -63.30 15.12
C TYR A 26 8.28 -63.12 15.31
N GLN A 27 9.02 -64.21 15.47
CA GLN A 27 10.47 -64.30 15.27
C GLN A 27 10.77 -65.07 13.97
N PRO A 28 11.87 -64.76 13.25
CA PRO A 28 12.23 -65.44 12.03
C PRO A 28 13.09 -66.69 12.31
N VAL A 29 12.78 -67.79 11.65
CA VAL A 29 13.61 -69.00 11.63
C VAL A 29 13.99 -69.29 10.18
N TYR A 30 15.31 -69.31 9.91
CA TYR A 30 15.88 -69.89 8.70
C TYR A 30 15.95 -71.42 8.84
N PRO A 31 15.77 -72.16 7.72
CA PRO A 31 16.59 -73.34 7.52
C PRO A 31 17.23 -73.39 6.13
N ALA A 32 18.47 -73.90 6.10
CA ALA A 32 19.18 -74.31 4.91
C ALA A 32 18.98 -75.83 4.68
N THR A 33 18.74 -76.26 3.44
CA THR A 33 19.61 -77.16 2.64
C THR A 33 18.86 -77.93 1.53
N ALA A 34 19.50 -77.92 0.35
CA ALA A 34 19.60 -78.96 -0.71
C ALA A 34 18.42 -79.29 -1.66
N GLY A 35 18.70 -79.17 -2.98
CA GLY A 35 18.00 -79.90 -4.05
C GLY A 35 18.03 -79.22 -5.44
N MET A 36 18.93 -79.66 -6.32
CA MET A 36 19.07 -79.25 -7.74
C MET A 36 17.86 -79.62 -8.62
N SER A 37 17.47 -78.75 -9.55
CA SER A 37 17.38 -79.04 -11.00
C SER A 37 16.74 -77.86 -11.77
N GLY A 38 17.26 -77.58 -12.97
CA GLY A 38 17.02 -76.35 -13.71
C GLY A 38 15.73 -76.30 -14.54
N GLY A 39 15.45 -75.11 -15.08
CA GLY A 39 14.48 -74.97 -16.17
C GLY A 39 13.82 -73.60 -16.28
N ARG A 40 14.38 -72.77 -17.18
CA ARG A 40 13.73 -71.73 -17.99
C ARG A 40 12.92 -70.60 -17.31
N ILE A 41 13.48 -69.41 -17.51
CA ILE A 41 12.87 -68.09 -17.57
C ILE A 41 11.49 -68.11 -18.24
N ARG A 42 10.45 -67.64 -17.53
CA ARG A 42 9.27 -67.00 -18.11
C ARG A 42 8.71 -65.99 -17.09
N ALA A 43 8.79 -64.71 -17.41
CA ALA A 43 8.17 -63.64 -16.63
C ALA A 43 6.63 -63.73 -16.72
N PRO A 44 5.91 -63.35 -15.65
CA PRO A 44 4.65 -62.66 -15.83
C PRO A 44 4.55 -61.36 -15.01
N ALA A 45 4.13 -60.32 -15.73
CA ALA A 45 3.31 -59.16 -15.34
C ALA A 45 3.59 -58.46 -14.00
N ALA A 46 4.13 -57.24 -14.10
CA ALA A 46 4.06 -56.23 -13.06
C ALA A 46 2.60 -55.88 -12.75
N TYR A 47 2.17 -56.10 -11.51
CA TYR A 47 0.97 -55.48 -10.94
C TYR A 47 1.36 -54.11 -10.36
N SER A 48 0.90 -53.05 -11.01
CA SER A 48 0.88 -51.69 -10.47
C SER A 48 -0.47 -51.45 -9.79
N GLY A 49 -0.45 -51.02 -8.52
CA GLY A 49 -1.65 -50.51 -7.85
C GLY A 49 -1.72 -50.89 -6.37
N SER A 50 -1.24 -50.01 -5.48
CA SER A 50 -1.61 -50.03 -4.05
C SER A 50 -1.22 -48.76 -3.26
N GLY A 51 -0.78 -47.67 -3.91
CA GLY A 51 -0.40 -46.43 -3.18
C GLY A 51 -1.57 -45.46 -2.93
N GLY A 52 -2.54 -45.43 -3.83
CA GLY A 52 -3.62 -44.42 -3.81
C GLY A 52 -4.81 -44.76 -2.90
N GLU A 53 -5.09 -46.06 -2.69
CA GLU A 53 -6.25 -46.48 -1.90
C GLU A 53 -6.01 -46.36 -0.39
N HIS A 54 -4.77 -46.59 0.07
CA HIS A 54 -4.40 -46.46 1.47
C HIS A 54 -4.49 -45.00 1.94
N MET A 55 -3.99 -44.04 1.15
CA MET A 55 -4.10 -42.61 1.47
C MET A 55 -5.55 -42.09 1.46
N ARG A 56 -6.38 -42.56 0.53
CA ARG A 56 -7.81 -42.21 0.51
C ARG A 56 -8.54 -42.76 1.74
N PHE A 57 -8.24 -43.99 2.15
CA PHE A 57 -8.82 -44.58 3.35
C PHE A 57 -8.45 -43.78 4.62
N HIS A 58 -7.16 -43.44 4.79
CA HIS A 58 -6.71 -42.62 5.92
C HIS A 58 -7.29 -41.20 5.91
N ALA A 59 -7.48 -40.61 4.74
CA ALA A 59 -8.13 -39.30 4.61
C ALA A 59 -9.62 -39.34 4.97
N VAL A 60 -10.33 -40.43 4.63
CA VAL A 60 -11.74 -40.63 4.97
C VAL A 60 -11.91 -40.88 6.46
N GLU A 61 -11.08 -41.72 7.07
CA GLU A 61 -11.10 -41.97 8.52
C GLU A 61 -10.73 -40.71 9.31
N PHE A 62 -9.75 -39.93 8.85
CA PHE A 62 -9.43 -38.63 9.45
C PHE A 62 -10.60 -37.64 9.35
N ALA A 63 -11.23 -37.53 8.17
CA ALA A 63 -12.38 -36.65 7.97
C ALA A 63 -13.57 -37.06 8.85
N ARG A 64 -13.78 -38.36 9.04
CA ARG A 64 -14.79 -38.92 9.93
C ARG A 64 -14.50 -38.58 11.40
N GLY A 65 -13.28 -38.84 11.87
CA GLY A 65 -12.87 -38.49 13.23
C GLY A 65 -12.96 -36.99 13.51
N PHE A 66 -12.58 -36.16 12.54
CA PHE A 66 -12.71 -34.70 12.63
C PHE A 66 -14.17 -34.26 12.70
N ALA A 67 -15.07 -34.87 11.92
CA ALA A 67 -16.50 -34.59 11.96
C ALA A 67 -17.12 -34.98 13.30
N GLU A 68 -16.78 -36.16 13.83
CA GLU A 68 -17.27 -36.65 15.13
C GLU A 68 -16.78 -35.75 16.28
N MET A 69 -15.51 -35.36 16.28
CA MET A 69 -14.95 -34.39 17.24
C MET A 69 -15.61 -33.02 17.16
N SER A 70 -15.93 -32.55 15.96
CA SER A 70 -16.61 -31.26 15.75
C SER A 70 -18.04 -31.26 16.30
N VAL A 71 -18.75 -32.39 16.22
CA VAL A 71 -20.08 -32.57 16.81
C VAL A 71 -20.02 -32.55 18.33
N GLU A 72 -19.09 -33.30 18.93
CA GLU A 72 -18.92 -33.32 20.39
C GLU A 72 -18.45 -31.97 20.92
N PHE A 73 -17.57 -31.28 20.20
CA PHE A 73 -17.18 -29.91 20.52
C PHE A 73 -18.37 -28.93 20.44
N GLY A 74 -19.22 -29.04 19.42
CA GLY A 74 -20.45 -28.26 19.29
C GLY A 74 -21.44 -28.50 20.44
N LYS A 75 -21.51 -29.74 20.96
CA LYS A 75 -22.28 -30.06 22.18
C LYS A 75 -21.65 -29.42 23.42
N GLY A 76 -20.33 -29.50 23.59
CA GLY A 76 -19.62 -28.85 24.70
C GLY A 76 -19.81 -27.32 24.72
N VAL A 77 -19.76 -26.68 23.55
CA VAL A 77 -20.05 -25.25 23.41
C VAL A 77 -21.50 -24.92 23.76
N LYS A 78 -22.47 -25.75 23.34
CA LYS A 78 -23.88 -25.61 23.74
C LYS A 78 -24.02 -25.65 25.25
N ASP A 79 -23.38 -26.61 25.91
CA ASP A 79 -23.49 -26.77 27.36
C ASP A 79 -22.89 -25.58 28.10
N VAL A 80 -21.74 -25.08 27.66
CA VAL A 80 -21.13 -23.86 28.20
C VAL A 80 -22.01 -22.64 27.99
N VAL A 81 -22.62 -22.46 26.81
CA VAL A 81 -23.50 -21.33 26.52
C VAL A 81 -24.80 -21.41 27.32
N MET A 82 -25.40 -22.60 27.43
CA MET A 82 -26.61 -22.82 28.23
C MET A 82 -26.34 -22.56 29.72
N GLN A 83 -25.18 -22.98 30.22
CA GLN A 83 -24.78 -22.74 31.61
C GLN A 83 -24.40 -21.28 31.89
N THR A 84 -23.82 -20.57 30.93
CA THR A 84 -23.22 -19.23 31.15
C THR A 84 -24.14 -18.07 30.74
N VAL A 85 -24.97 -18.24 29.70
CA VAL A 85 -25.76 -17.16 29.07
C VAL A 85 -27.26 -17.32 29.31
N VAL A 86 -27.77 -18.55 29.35
CA VAL A 86 -29.22 -18.83 29.42
C VAL A 86 -29.69 -19.13 30.85
N SER A 87 -28.78 -19.41 31.80
CA SER A 87 -29.13 -19.51 33.21
C SER A 87 -29.54 -18.13 33.75
N GLU A 88 -30.77 -18.01 34.25
CA GLU A 88 -31.39 -16.74 34.70
C GLU A 88 -30.65 -16.05 35.87
N ASP A 89 -29.68 -16.73 36.49
CA ASP A 89 -28.89 -16.24 37.63
C ASP A 89 -27.46 -15.78 37.28
N SER A 90 -27.04 -15.89 36.01
CA SER A 90 -25.72 -15.42 35.58
C SER A 90 -25.64 -13.89 35.47
N MET A 91 -24.64 -13.29 36.13
CA MET A 91 -24.34 -11.84 36.09
C MET A 91 -24.08 -11.34 34.65
N ILE A 92 -23.67 -12.24 33.75
CA ILE A 92 -23.41 -11.98 32.33
C ILE A 92 -24.74 -11.91 31.55
N GLY A 93 -25.69 -12.81 31.84
CA GLY A 93 -27.04 -12.79 31.25
C GLY A 93 -27.78 -11.48 31.53
N LYS A 94 -27.66 -10.94 32.75
CA LYS A 94 -28.30 -9.67 33.16
C LYS A 94 -27.68 -8.43 32.49
N LYS A 95 -26.36 -8.41 32.20
CA LYS A 95 -25.68 -7.26 31.54
C LYS A 95 -25.73 -7.31 30.01
N LEU A 96 -25.69 -8.50 29.40
CA LEU A 96 -25.66 -8.66 27.94
C LEU A 96 -27.02 -9.00 27.33
N GLY A 97 -28.02 -9.39 28.12
CA GLY A 97 -29.33 -9.80 27.62
C GLY A 97 -30.04 -8.74 26.77
N GLY A 98 -30.00 -7.47 27.17
CA GLY A 98 -30.61 -6.36 26.42
C GLY A 98 -29.99 -6.11 25.03
N PRO A 99 -28.67 -5.87 24.94
CA PRO A 99 -27.97 -5.74 23.65
C PRO A 99 -28.08 -6.98 22.76
N CYS A 100 -27.97 -8.18 23.35
CA CYS A 100 -28.02 -9.44 22.62
C CYS A 100 -29.42 -9.72 22.04
N GLN A 101 -30.50 -9.41 22.77
CA GLN A 101 -31.86 -9.46 22.24
C GLN A 101 -32.10 -8.46 21.11
N ARG A 102 -31.50 -7.27 21.17
CA ARG A 102 -31.62 -6.24 20.11
C ARG A 102 -30.93 -6.66 18.82
N ILE A 103 -29.73 -7.24 18.94
CA ILE A 103 -28.95 -7.78 17.82
C ILE A 103 -29.65 -9.02 17.24
N SER A 104 -30.07 -9.96 18.09
CA SER A 104 -30.85 -11.14 17.71
C SER A 104 -32.10 -10.76 16.91
N ARG A 105 -32.85 -9.75 17.34
CA ARG A 105 -34.06 -9.29 16.64
C ARG A 105 -33.76 -8.67 15.27
N LYS A 106 -32.64 -7.96 15.12
CA LYS A 106 -32.18 -7.41 13.82
C LYS A 106 -31.63 -8.47 12.87
N LEU A 107 -31.15 -9.60 13.40
CA LEU A 107 -30.55 -10.68 12.62
C LEU A 107 -31.50 -11.87 12.39
N ARG A 108 -32.76 -11.80 12.84
CA ARG A 108 -33.76 -12.88 12.63
C ARG A 108 -33.96 -13.26 11.17
N PHE A 109 -33.80 -12.33 10.23
CA PHE A 109 -33.90 -12.61 8.79
C PHE A 109 -32.84 -13.63 8.33
N LEU A 110 -31.73 -13.77 9.05
CA LEU A 110 -30.72 -14.77 8.73
C LEU A 110 -31.20 -16.20 9.05
N ASN A 111 -32.19 -16.35 9.94
CA ASN A 111 -32.76 -17.66 10.27
C ASN A 111 -33.49 -18.29 9.07
N ASP A 112 -33.96 -17.49 8.11
CA ASP A 112 -34.61 -17.97 6.88
C ASP A 112 -33.63 -18.72 5.96
N TYR A 113 -32.31 -18.63 6.23
CA TYR A 113 -31.26 -19.36 5.51
C TYR A 113 -30.81 -20.64 6.23
N LEU A 114 -31.34 -20.90 7.42
CA LEU A 114 -31.10 -22.16 8.12
C LEU A 114 -32.12 -23.21 7.64
N PRO A 115 -31.74 -24.49 7.55
CA PRO A 115 -32.70 -25.56 7.32
C PRO A 115 -33.81 -25.52 8.39
N GLU A 116 -35.07 -25.68 7.98
CA GLU A 116 -36.27 -25.51 8.81
C GLU A 116 -36.25 -26.35 10.11
N ASP A 117 -35.45 -27.42 10.13
CA ASP A 117 -35.39 -28.39 11.24
C ASP A 117 -34.36 -28.05 12.33
N ARG A 118 -33.67 -26.90 12.26
CA ARG A 118 -32.58 -26.57 13.20
C ARG A 118 -32.90 -25.37 14.09
N ASP A 119 -32.63 -25.52 15.39
CA ASP A 119 -32.71 -24.42 16.36
C ASP A 119 -31.76 -23.28 15.92
N PRO A 120 -32.29 -22.05 15.68
CA PRO A 120 -31.48 -20.93 15.25
C PRO A 120 -30.41 -20.53 16.25
N VAL A 121 -30.68 -20.64 17.56
CA VAL A 121 -29.70 -20.26 18.60
C VAL A 121 -28.52 -21.22 18.60
N HIS A 122 -28.79 -22.52 18.48
CA HIS A 122 -27.76 -23.53 18.32
C HIS A 122 -26.96 -23.36 17.03
N SER A 123 -27.64 -23.16 15.89
CA SER A 123 -26.97 -23.08 14.59
C SER A 123 -26.08 -21.85 14.48
N TRP A 124 -26.54 -20.68 14.91
CA TRP A 124 -25.73 -19.46 14.89
C TRP A 124 -24.60 -19.48 15.92
N SER A 125 -24.78 -20.11 17.09
CA SER A 125 -23.69 -20.23 18.06
C SER A 125 -22.57 -21.13 17.54
N VAL A 126 -22.90 -22.27 16.94
CA VAL A 126 -21.91 -23.16 16.29
C VAL A 126 -21.23 -22.44 15.11
N ILE A 127 -21.99 -21.79 14.22
CA ILE A 127 -21.42 -21.03 13.09
C ILE A 127 -20.47 -19.93 13.60
N PHE A 128 -20.87 -19.19 14.64
CA PHE A 128 -20.05 -18.12 15.22
C PHE A 128 -18.75 -18.66 15.83
N PHE A 129 -18.81 -19.75 16.59
CA PHE A 129 -17.62 -20.36 17.19
C PHE A 129 -16.72 -21.03 16.16
N VAL A 130 -17.28 -21.75 15.19
CA VAL A 130 -16.51 -22.31 14.06
C VAL A 130 -15.89 -21.19 13.24
N ALA A 131 -16.59 -20.08 13.02
CA ALA A 131 -16.02 -18.91 12.35
C ALA A 131 -14.88 -18.29 13.18
N ILE A 132 -15.00 -18.19 14.51
CA ILE A 132 -13.91 -17.71 15.39
C ILE A 132 -12.72 -18.66 15.35
N ILE A 133 -12.94 -19.96 15.41
CA ILE A 133 -11.86 -20.97 15.41
C ILE A 133 -11.22 -21.05 14.03
N ALA A 134 -12.00 -21.03 12.95
CA ALA A 134 -11.47 -20.97 11.59
C ALA A 134 -10.70 -19.67 11.38
N PHE A 135 -11.18 -18.55 11.89
CA PHE A 135 -10.46 -17.27 11.87
C PHE A 135 -9.17 -17.34 12.68
N ALA A 136 -9.20 -17.89 13.91
CA ALA A 136 -8.03 -18.07 14.75
C ALA A 136 -7.01 -19.03 14.12
N ALA A 137 -7.46 -20.15 13.57
CA ALA A 137 -6.64 -21.11 12.84
C ALA A 137 -6.02 -20.47 11.61
N LEU A 138 -6.78 -19.74 10.78
CA LEU A 138 -6.22 -18.99 9.65
C LEU A 138 -5.19 -17.95 10.11
N THR A 139 -5.41 -17.29 11.24
CA THR A 139 -4.42 -16.32 11.77
C THR A 139 -3.17 -16.96 12.36
N VAL A 140 -3.23 -18.23 12.81
CA VAL A 140 -2.10 -18.96 13.43
C VAL A 140 -1.38 -19.84 12.40
N SER A 141 -2.09 -20.42 11.44
CA SER A 141 -1.54 -21.25 10.36
C SER A 141 -0.72 -20.42 9.37
N ASP A 142 -0.97 -19.12 9.25
CA ASP A 142 -0.09 -18.19 8.52
C ASP A 142 1.34 -18.12 9.11
N ASP A 143 1.55 -18.49 10.38
CA ASP A 143 2.90 -18.57 10.98
C ASP A 143 3.62 -19.90 10.71
N VAL A 144 2.93 -20.94 10.22
CA VAL A 144 3.49 -22.32 10.19
C VAL A 144 3.94 -22.79 8.80
N ASP A 145 3.61 -22.08 7.71
CA ASP A 145 3.99 -22.52 6.34
C ASP A 145 4.85 -21.52 5.54
N THR A 146 5.53 -20.58 6.21
CA THR A 146 6.62 -19.83 5.57
C THR A 146 7.88 -20.69 5.48
N ARG A 147 8.06 -21.38 4.35
CA ARG A 147 9.35 -21.93 3.91
C ARG A 147 10.43 -20.84 4.02
N SER A 148 11.34 -20.98 5.00
CA SER A 148 12.79 -20.73 4.92
C SER A 148 13.31 -19.53 4.10
N ALA A 149 12.56 -18.43 3.94
CA ALA A 149 13.11 -17.16 3.49
C ALA A 149 13.66 -16.44 4.72
N SER A 150 14.88 -15.91 4.63
CA SER A 150 15.47 -15.12 5.71
C SER A 150 14.56 -13.92 5.98
N VAL A 151 13.81 -13.96 7.08
CA VAL A 151 12.86 -12.92 7.42
C VAL A 151 13.65 -11.64 7.75
N LYS A 152 13.72 -10.71 6.79
CA LYS A 152 14.43 -9.43 6.93
C LYS A 152 13.69 -8.55 7.93
N LYS A 153 14.41 -7.99 8.91
CA LYS A 153 13.83 -7.05 9.89
C LYS A 153 13.71 -5.66 9.31
N VAL A 154 12.67 -4.93 9.72
CA VAL A 154 12.48 -3.51 9.40
C VAL A 154 13.57 -2.69 10.09
N ASN A 155 14.33 -1.94 9.31
CA ASN A 155 15.40 -1.09 9.84
C ASN A 155 14.86 0.25 10.34
N LYS A 156 15.53 0.80 11.36
CA LYS A 156 15.29 2.17 11.84
C LYS A 156 16.35 3.08 11.25
N HIS A 157 15.92 4.02 10.41
CA HIS A 157 16.80 5.05 9.86
C HIS A 157 16.73 6.33 10.71
N PRO A 158 17.77 7.17 10.75
CA PRO A 158 17.66 8.49 11.37
C PRO A 158 16.60 9.35 10.65
N PRO A 159 15.96 10.31 11.35
CA PRO A 159 15.18 11.34 10.69
C PRO A 159 16.10 12.26 9.89
N GLY A 160 15.58 12.82 8.80
CA GLY A 160 16.38 13.60 7.86
C GLY A 160 15.57 14.13 6.68
N ALA A 161 14.24 14.20 6.82
CA ALA A 161 13.40 14.81 5.82
C ALA A 161 13.46 16.33 5.93
N SER A 162 13.46 17.02 4.79
CA SER A 162 13.05 18.42 4.75
C SER A 162 11.59 18.51 5.15
N ARG A 163 11.23 19.53 5.96
CA ARG A 163 9.87 19.72 6.47
C ARG A 163 9.44 21.17 6.28
N VAL A 164 8.18 21.36 5.92
CA VAL A 164 7.52 22.67 5.89
C VAL A 164 6.41 22.73 6.93
N LEU A 165 6.23 23.88 7.57
CA LEU A 165 5.11 24.13 8.47
C LEU A 165 3.91 24.60 7.65
N LEU A 166 2.79 23.90 7.76
CA LEU A 166 1.54 24.27 7.11
C LEU A 166 0.76 25.31 7.95
N PRO A 167 -0.20 26.04 7.34
CA PRO A 167 -1.01 27.05 8.04
C PRO A 167 -1.79 26.54 9.25
N ASP A 168 -2.09 25.23 9.29
CA ASP A 168 -2.80 24.58 10.40
C ASP A 168 -1.88 24.06 11.51
N GLY A 169 -0.58 24.37 11.44
CA GLY A 169 0.42 24.01 12.43
C GLY A 169 1.05 22.62 12.27
N ARG A 170 0.61 21.82 11.29
CA ARG A 170 1.24 20.53 10.98
C ARG A 170 2.50 20.71 10.15
N TYR A 171 3.50 19.87 10.39
CA TYR A 171 4.62 19.72 9.48
C TYR A 171 4.36 18.65 8.43
N ILE A 172 4.69 18.96 7.18
CA ILE A 172 4.76 17.96 6.10
C ILE A 172 6.22 17.75 5.71
N ALA A 173 6.64 16.49 5.71
CA ALA A 173 7.93 16.04 5.24
C ALA A 173 7.91 15.84 3.72
N TYR A 174 8.94 16.32 3.03
CA TYR A 174 9.01 16.30 1.58
C TYR A 174 10.44 16.08 1.08
N GLN A 175 10.55 15.81 -0.22
CA GLN A 175 11.80 15.65 -0.95
C GLN A 175 11.68 16.33 -2.32
N GLU A 176 12.81 16.86 -2.80
CA GLU A 176 12.93 17.44 -4.13
C GLU A 176 13.98 16.67 -4.95
N GLN A 177 13.74 16.54 -6.25
CA GLN A 177 14.65 15.93 -7.22
C GLN A 177 14.58 16.68 -8.55
N GLY A 178 15.67 16.67 -9.32
CA GLY A 178 15.73 17.35 -10.62
C GLY A 178 16.28 18.76 -10.50
N VAL A 179 15.75 19.69 -11.31
CA VAL A 179 16.30 21.04 -11.40
C VAL A 179 15.86 21.93 -10.23
N PRO A 180 16.66 22.95 -9.85
CA PRO A 180 16.28 23.96 -8.87
C PRO A 180 15.01 24.75 -9.23
N ALA A 181 14.38 25.36 -8.23
CA ALA A 181 13.12 26.10 -8.36
C ALA A 181 13.15 27.23 -9.41
N ASP A 182 14.23 27.99 -9.43
CA ASP A 182 14.48 29.15 -10.31
C ASP A 182 14.76 28.75 -11.77
N GLN A 183 15.11 27.48 -12.01
CA GLN A 183 15.41 26.93 -13.33
C GLN A 183 14.36 25.93 -13.80
N ALA A 184 13.33 25.67 -13.00
CA ALA A 184 12.29 24.70 -13.30
C ALA A 184 11.38 25.20 -14.43
N ARG A 185 11.39 24.48 -15.55
CA ARG A 185 10.39 24.65 -16.61
C ARG A 185 9.06 24.03 -16.22
N PHE A 186 9.11 22.87 -15.57
CA PHE A 186 7.94 22.16 -15.09
C PHE A 186 8.14 21.74 -13.63
N SER A 187 7.20 22.14 -12.76
CA SER A 187 7.13 21.60 -11.40
C SER A 187 6.13 20.44 -11.37
N LEU A 188 6.54 19.30 -10.82
CA LEU A 188 5.73 18.10 -10.65
C LEU A 188 5.57 17.84 -9.16
N VAL A 189 4.34 17.60 -8.71
CA VAL A 189 4.06 17.23 -7.32
C VAL A 189 3.36 15.88 -7.29
N SER A 190 3.86 14.95 -6.47
CA SER A 190 3.38 13.57 -6.42
C SER A 190 3.01 13.14 -5.01
N ALA A 191 1.84 12.51 -4.89
CA ALA A 191 1.40 11.82 -3.68
C ALA A 191 1.72 10.33 -3.81
N HIS A 192 2.29 9.74 -2.76
CA HIS A 192 2.63 8.32 -2.75
C HIS A 192 1.37 7.43 -2.60
N PRO A 193 1.41 6.17 -3.07
CA PRO A 193 0.32 5.21 -2.87
C PRO A 193 0.27 4.68 -1.44
N PHE A 194 -0.69 3.79 -1.17
CA PHE A 194 -0.80 3.05 0.09
C PHE A 194 0.50 2.31 0.44
N LEU A 195 0.87 2.34 1.73
CA LEU A 195 2.09 1.71 2.26
C LEU A 195 3.36 2.18 1.54
N SER A 196 3.50 3.49 1.37
CA SER A 196 4.62 4.14 0.69
C SER A 196 4.97 5.45 1.39
N SER A 197 5.98 6.17 0.90
CA SER A 197 6.48 7.42 1.47
C SER A 197 6.93 8.40 0.39
N ARG A 198 7.39 9.59 0.79
CA ARG A 198 8.02 10.57 -0.12
C ARG A 198 9.19 9.99 -0.92
N LEU A 199 9.85 8.96 -0.40
CA LEU A 199 11.03 8.35 -1.02
C LEU A 199 10.68 7.61 -2.31
N ALA A 200 9.41 7.22 -2.51
CA ALA A 200 9.02 6.46 -3.69
C ALA A 200 9.16 7.26 -4.99
N GLY A 201 8.77 8.53 -4.96
CA GLY A 201 8.78 9.42 -6.12
C GLY A 201 8.22 8.80 -7.39
N ILE A 202 8.98 8.90 -8.48
CA ILE A 202 8.84 8.05 -9.66
C ILE A 202 9.96 7.01 -9.56
N PRO A 203 9.68 5.74 -9.24
CA PRO A 203 10.71 4.77 -8.87
C PRO A 203 11.73 4.54 -10.00
N GLY A 204 13.00 4.81 -9.72
CA GLY A 204 14.09 4.66 -10.69
C GLY A 204 14.23 5.82 -11.68
N ILE A 205 13.48 6.92 -11.54
CA ILE A 205 13.64 8.09 -12.40
C ILE A 205 15.07 8.62 -12.32
N LYS A 206 15.70 8.81 -13.48
CA LYS A 206 17.04 9.38 -13.55
C LYS A 206 16.99 10.89 -13.36
N VAL A 207 17.82 11.42 -12.46
CA VAL A 207 18.01 12.87 -12.28
C VAL A 207 18.43 13.54 -13.60
N SER A 208 19.22 12.87 -14.43
CA SER A 208 19.59 13.37 -15.77
C SER A 208 18.39 13.53 -16.70
N LEU A 209 17.37 12.66 -16.60
CA LEU A 209 16.14 12.80 -17.37
C LEU A 209 15.31 14.00 -16.86
N LEU A 210 15.22 14.19 -15.54
CA LEU A 210 14.58 15.38 -14.96
C LEU A 210 15.27 16.66 -15.46
N HIS A 211 16.60 16.70 -15.48
CA HIS A 211 17.38 17.82 -16.04
C HIS A 211 17.11 18.04 -17.54
N GLN A 212 17.10 16.99 -18.35
CA GLN A 212 16.85 17.10 -19.80
C GLN A 212 15.51 17.77 -20.12
N PHE A 213 14.49 17.57 -19.29
CA PHE A 213 13.17 18.18 -19.47
C PHE A 213 12.96 19.46 -18.65
N GLY A 214 13.95 19.89 -17.84
CA GLY A 214 13.78 21.04 -16.95
C GLY A 214 12.76 20.80 -15.85
N VAL A 215 12.64 19.55 -15.37
CA VAL A 215 11.64 19.11 -14.40
C VAL A 215 12.18 19.21 -12.98
N ARG A 216 11.40 19.83 -12.10
CA ARG A 216 11.53 19.75 -10.64
C ARG A 216 10.44 18.84 -10.10
N LEU A 217 10.83 17.73 -9.48
CA LEU A 217 9.90 16.78 -8.86
C LEU A 217 9.89 16.97 -7.34
N VAL A 218 8.71 17.22 -6.79
CA VAL A 218 8.45 17.34 -5.36
C VAL A 218 7.55 16.19 -4.90
N THR A 219 7.99 15.43 -3.91
CA THR A 219 7.23 14.33 -3.30
C THR A 219 7.13 14.53 -1.81
N TYR A 220 6.07 14.05 -1.18
CA TYR A 220 5.83 14.29 0.24
C TYR A 220 5.21 13.08 0.94
N ASP A 221 5.46 12.99 2.24
CA ASP A 221 4.84 11.99 3.10
C ASP A 221 3.40 12.45 3.38
N LEU A 222 2.43 11.59 3.05
CA LEU A 222 1.02 11.84 3.39
C LEU A 222 0.87 12.03 4.92
N PRO A 223 -0.19 12.71 5.39
CA PRO A 223 -0.37 12.97 6.81
C PRO A 223 -0.30 11.69 7.68
N GLY A 224 0.61 11.67 8.64
CA GLY A 224 0.85 10.51 9.53
C GLY A 224 1.77 9.43 8.97
N PHE A 225 2.26 9.57 7.74
CA PHE A 225 3.30 8.72 7.15
C PHE A 225 4.67 9.39 7.31
N GLY A 226 5.74 8.58 7.25
CA GLY A 226 7.11 9.07 7.26
C GLY A 226 7.37 10.05 8.40
N GLN A 227 7.76 11.28 8.05
CA GLN A 227 8.07 12.36 9.00
C GLN A 227 7.03 13.50 8.99
N SER A 228 5.86 13.28 8.38
CA SER A 228 4.72 14.20 8.37
C SER A 228 3.82 14.04 9.60
N ASP A 229 3.30 15.14 10.11
CA ASP A 229 2.33 15.12 11.21
C ASP A 229 0.98 14.55 10.74
N PRO A 230 0.22 13.86 11.62
CA PRO A 230 -1.09 13.34 11.27
C PRO A 230 -2.12 14.47 11.12
N HIS A 231 -3.04 14.32 10.17
CA HIS A 231 -4.18 15.22 10.02
C HIS A 231 -5.39 14.67 10.81
N PRO A 232 -5.94 15.40 11.80
CA PRO A 232 -7.01 14.88 12.67
C PRO A 232 -8.31 14.57 11.93
N ASN A 233 -8.67 15.41 10.94
CA ASN A 233 -9.90 15.31 10.14
C ASN A 233 -9.60 15.01 8.67
N ARG A 234 -8.73 14.04 8.41
CA ARG A 234 -8.18 13.76 7.08
C ARG A 234 -9.27 13.36 6.07
N ASN A 235 -9.28 13.98 4.90
CA ASN A 235 -10.10 13.61 3.75
C ASN A 235 -9.40 14.00 2.42
N LEU A 236 -10.06 13.80 1.28
CA LEU A 236 -9.48 14.14 -0.02
C LEU A 236 -9.39 15.65 -0.28
N GLU A 237 -10.30 16.46 0.25
CA GLU A 237 -10.20 17.92 0.19
C GLU A 237 -9.00 18.43 0.99
N SER A 238 -8.81 17.93 2.22
CA SER A 238 -7.64 18.28 3.04
C SER A 238 -6.35 17.82 2.39
N SER A 239 -6.36 16.67 1.70
CA SER A 239 -5.22 16.24 0.88
C SER A 239 -4.92 17.20 -0.26
N ALA A 240 -5.95 17.81 -0.86
CA ALA A 240 -5.76 18.81 -1.89
C ALA A 240 -5.13 20.09 -1.33
N MET A 241 -5.60 20.52 -0.15
CA MET A 241 -5.06 21.68 0.57
C MET A 241 -3.62 21.44 1.03
N ASP A 242 -3.26 20.22 1.47
CA ASP A 242 -1.90 19.89 1.87
C ASP A 242 -0.91 20.06 0.71
N MET A 243 -1.25 19.57 -0.49
CA MET A 243 -0.42 19.77 -1.67
C MET A 243 -0.37 21.25 -2.10
N LEU A 244 -1.49 21.98 -1.99
CA LEU A 244 -1.52 23.41 -2.27
C LEU A 244 -0.56 24.18 -1.36
N HIS A 245 -0.67 23.98 -0.05
CA HIS A 245 0.19 24.66 0.92
C HIS A 245 1.65 24.23 0.77
N LEU A 246 1.92 22.94 0.52
CA LEU A 246 3.25 22.45 0.21
C LEU A 246 3.82 23.17 -1.03
N SER A 247 3.03 23.30 -2.10
CA SER A 247 3.46 23.95 -3.34
C SER A 247 3.91 25.39 -3.09
N TYR A 248 3.18 26.16 -2.30
CA TYR A 248 3.59 27.51 -1.91
C TYR A 248 4.82 27.51 -1.01
N ALA A 249 4.89 26.62 -0.03
CA ALA A 249 6.01 26.55 0.91
C ALA A 249 7.34 26.18 0.24
N VAL A 250 7.31 25.44 -0.88
CA VAL A 250 8.49 25.09 -1.69
C VAL A 250 8.67 26.01 -2.91
N ASN A 251 8.01 27.17 -2.92
CA ASN A 251 8.13 28.21 -3.95
C ASN A 251 7.71 27.77 -5.36
N ILE A 252 6.62 27.02 -5.48
CA ILE A 252 5.92 26.75 -6.75
C ILE A 252 4.80 27.79 -6.90
N THR A 253 5.13 28.93 -7.52
CA THR A 253 4.21 30.07 -7.68
C THR A 253 3.29 29.91 -8.89
N ASP A 254 3.76 29.26 -9.95
CA ASP A 254 2.97 28.96 -11.14
C ASP A 254 2.14 27.67 -11.00
N LYS A 255 1.41 27.33 -12.06
CA LYS A 255 0.69 26.05 -12.13
C LYS A 255 1.69 24.89 -12.17
N PHE A 256 1.36 23.80 -11.50
CA PHE A 256 2.21 22.59 -11.47
C PHE A 256 1.49 21.37 -12.03
N TRP A 257 2.28 20.37 -12.41
CA TRP A 257 1.79 19.07 -12.85
C TRP A 257 1.62 18.13 -11.67
N VAL A 258 0.58 17.32 -11.71
CA VAL A 258 0.32 16.33 -10.65
C VAL A 258 0.63 14.94 -11.18
N VAL A 259 1.33 14.14 -10.38
CA VAL A 259 1.55 12.72 -10.68
C VAL A 259 0.72 11.86 -9.73
N GLY A 260 -0.08 10.96 -10.29
CA GLY A 260 -0.87 9.99 -9.55
C GLY A 260 -0.54 8.58 -9.99
N PHE A 261 0.06 7.78 -9.11
CA PHE A 261 0.30 6.35 -9.35
C PHE A 261 -0.60 5.50 -8.46
N SER A 262 -1.30 4.51 -9.03
CA SER A 262 -2.10 3.56 -8.25
C SER A 262 -3.09 4.26 -7.31
N SER A 263 -3.12 3.91 -6.01
CA SER A 263 -3.91 4.58 -4.98
C SER A 263 -3.53 6.04 -4.72
N GLY A 264 -2.30 6.46 -5.02
CA GLY A 264 -1.89 7.87 -4.97
C GLY A 264 -2.71 8.75 -5.93
N SER A 265 -3.32 8.13 -6.95
CA SER A 265 -4.23 8.80 -7.89
C SER A 265 -5.47 9.39 -7.24
N MET A 266 -5.94 8.88 -6.09
CA MET A 266 -7.08 9.50 -5.39
C MET A 266 -6.77 10.93 -4.96
N HIS A 267 -5.54 11.16 -4.50
CA HIS A 267 -5.06 12.48 -4.16
C HIS A 267 -4.95 13.35 -5.42
N ALA A 268 -4.44 12.80 -6.52
CA ALA A 268 -4.40 13.53 -7.79
C ALA A 268 -5.80 13.91 -8.31
N TRP A 269 -6.78 13.00 -8.25
CA TRP A 269 -8.18 13.31 -8.59
C TRP A 269 -8.76 14.42 -7.72
N ALA A 270 -8.45 14.40 -6.42
CA ALA A 270 -8.89 15.44 -5.49
C ALA A 270 -8.26 16.80 -5.83
N ILE A 271 -6.99 16.82 -6.20
CA ILE A 271 -6.27 18.03 -6.62
C ILE A 271 -6.92 18.65 -7.87
N LEU A 272 -7.21 17.82 -8.88
CA LEU A 272 -7.93 18.26 -10.08
C LEU A 272 -9.33 18.81 -9.76
N ARG A 273 -9.96 18.32 -8.69
CA ARG A 273 -11.29 18.74 -8.27
C ARG A 273 -11.30 20.05 -7.49
N TYR A 274 -10.41 20.18 -6.51
CA TYR A 274 -10.47 21.21 -5.47
C TYR A 274 -9.56 22.41 -5.74
N ILE A 275 -8.46 22.23 -6.47
CA ILE A 275 -7.53 23.31 -6.83
C ILE A 275 -7.21 23.35 -8.34
N PRO A 276 -8.20 23.20 -9.25
CA PRO A 276 -7.97 23.09 -10.69
C PRO A 276 -7.18 24.27 -11.27
N ASP A 277 -7.34 25.47 -10.70
CA ASP A 277 -6.65 26.68 -11.16
C ASP A 277 -5.14 26.67 -10.90
N ARG A 278 -4.67 25.81 -9.99
CA ARG A 278 -3.26 25.65 -9.64
C ARG A 278 -2.57 24.53 -10.40
N VAL A 279 -3.32 23.78 -11.22
CA VAL A 279 -2.81 22.59 -11.88
C VAL A 279 -2.68 22.84 -13.38
N ALA A 280 -1.50 22.57 -13.92
CA ALA A 280 -1.20 22.67 -15.35
C ALA A 280 -1.72 21.46 -16.12
N GLY A 281 -1.62 20.27 -15.52
CA GLY A 281 -2.01 18.99 -16.11
C GLY A 281 -1.78 17.84 -15.13
N ALA A 282 -2.20 16.63 -15.49
CA ALA A 282 -2.01 15.43 -14.68
C ALA A 282 -1.40 14.26 -15.47
N ILE A 283 -0.45 13.58 -14.84
CA ILE A 283 0.17 12.34 -15.28
C ILE A 283 -0.34 11.22 -14.36
N MET A 284 -1.22 10.38 -14.88
CA MET A 284 -1.89 9.33 -14.12
C MET A 284 -1.38 7.97 -14.62
N VAL A 285 -0.85 7.14 -13.74
CA VAL A 285 -0.31 5.82 -14.10
C VAL A 285 -1.00 4.74 -13.28
N ALA A 286 -1.64 3.79 -13.95
CA ALA A 286 -2.52 2.80 -13.35
C ALA A 286 -3.49 3.41 -12.32
N PRO A 287 -4.28 4.46 -12.68
CA PRO A 287 -4.96 5.26 -11.68
C PRO A 287 -6.11 4.50 -11.03
N MET A 288 -6.05 4.37 -9.70
CA MET A 288 -7.13 3.74 -8.96
C MET A 288 -8.37 4.65 -8.93
N ILE A 289 -9.54 4.00 -9.00
CA ILE A 289 -10.86 4.60 -8.78
C ILE A 289 -11.55 3.86 -7.64
N ASN A 290 -12.42 4.56 -6.90
CA ASN A 290 -13.24 3.93 -5.87
C ASN A 290 -14.02 2.74 -6.48
N PRO A 291 -13.83 1.49 -6.00
CA PRO A 291 -14.51 0.32 -6.53
C PRO A 291 -16.04 0.31 -6.32
N TYR A 292 -16.55 1.24 -5.51
CA TYR A 292 -17.97 1.47 -5.26
C TYR A 292 -18.51 2.70 -5.98
N GLU A 293 -17.74 3.30 -6.90
CA GLU A 293 -18.14 4.49 -7.67
C GLU A 293 -19.56 4.34 -8.27
N PRO A 294 -20.49 5.26 -7.94
CA PRO A 294 -21.89 5.17 -8.39
C PRO A 294 -22.05 5.21 -9.91
N SER A 295 -21.18 5.91 -10.63
CA SER A 295 -21.25 6.04 -12.09
C SER A 295 -20.68 4.84 -12.87
N MET A 296 -20.14 3.83 -12.17
CA MET A 296 -19.79 2.54 -12.78
C MET A 296 -21.01 1.65 -12.99
N THR A 297 -21.06 1.02 -14.17
CA THR A 297 -22.01 -0.05 -14.48
C THR A 297 -21.71 -1.31 -13.66
N LYS A 298 -22.71 -2.22 -13.55
CA LYS A 298 -22.51 -3.52 -12.90
C LYS A 298 -21.39 -4.34 -13.54
N GLN A 299 -21.24 -4.26 -14.87
CA GLN A 299 -20.22 -4.98 -15.62
C GLN A 299 -18.81 -4.42 -15.36
N GLU A 300 -18.64 -3.10 -15.36
CA GLU A 300 -17.36 -2.45 -15.05
C GLU A 300 -16.92 -2.80 -13.63
N ARG A 301 -17.83 -2.69 -12.66
CA ARG A 301 -17.58 -3.07 -11.26
C ARG A 301 -17.21 -4.55 -11.15
N HIS A 302 -17.99 -5.45 -11.74
CA HIS A 302 -17.68 -6.88 -11.72
C HIS A 302 -16.31 -7.16 -12.34
N SER A 303 -15.99 -6.54 -13.48
CA SER A 303 -14.70 -6.74 -14.15
C SER A 303 -13.51 -6.24 -13.32
N MET A 304 -13.67 -5.13 -12.62
CA MET A 304 -12.66 -4.62 -11.69
C MET A 304 -12.43 -5.60 -10.53
N TRP A 305 -13.51 -6.06 -9.89
CA TRP A 305 -13.40 -6.97 -8.75
C TRP A 305 -12.92 -8.37 -9.16
N LYS A 306 -13.29 -8.86 -10.35
CA LYS A 306 -12.97 -10.24 -10.79
C LYS A 306 -11.48 -10.56 -10.69
N LYS A 307 -10.60 -9.61 -11.04
CA LYS A 307 -9.14 -9.80 -11.05
C LYS A 307 -8.49 -9.85 -9.66
N TRP A 308 -9.18 -9.40 -8.61
CA TRP A 308 -8.61 -9.32 -7.26
C TRP A 308 -8.70 -10.65 -6.50
N THR A 309 -7.71 -10.88 -5.64
CA THR A 309 -7.71 -11.98 -4.66
C THR A 309 -8.94 -11.91 -3.75
N THR A 310 -9.38 -13.07 -3.24
CA THR A 310 -10.46 -13.15 -2.25
C THR A 310 -10.15 -12.32 -1.00
N TRP A 311 -8.88 -12.36 -0.56
CA TRP A 311 -8.44 -11.57 0.59
C TRP A 311 -8.48 -10.06 0.34
N LYS A 312 -8.01 -9.58 -0.82
CA LYS A 312 -8.12 -8.15 -1.18
C LYS A 312 -9.59 -7.69 -1.19
N LYS A 313 -10.49 -8.47 -1.80
CA LYS A 313 -11.94 -8.19 -1.77
C LYS A 313 -12.46 -8.10 -0.34
N PHE A 314 -12.10 -9.06 0.51
CA PHE A 314 -12.48 -9.06 1.92
C PHE A 314 -11.99 -7.81 2.64
N MET A 315 -10.73 -7.42 2.46
CA MET A 315 -10.16 -6.23 3.08
C MET A 315 -10.85 -4.93 2.61
N TYR A 316 -11.25 -4.83 1.34
CA TYR A 316 -12.01 -3.68 0.84
C TYR A 316 -13.44 -3.63 1.40
N ILE A 317 -14.09 -4.78 1.58
CA ILE A 317 -15.40 -4.86 2.26
C ILE A 317 -15.25 -4.47 3.73
N LEU A 318 -14.20 -4.94 4.38
CA LEU A 318 -13.89 -4.63 5.77
C LEU A 318 -13.63 -3.13 5.95
N ALA A 319 -12.83 -2.52 5.07
CA ALA A 319 -12.58 -1.08 5.07
C ALA A 319 -13.86 -0.26 4.89
N HIS A 320 -14.75 -0.71 4.01
CA HIS A 320 -16.00 0.00 3.72
C HIS A 320 -17.02 -0.12 4.85
N LYS A 321 -17.21 -1.32 5.42
CA LYS A 321 -18.31 -1.61 6.35
C LYS A 321 -17.89 -1.64 7.83
N PHE A 322 -16.66 -2.06 8.13
CA PHE A 322 -16.18 -2.29 9.49
C PHE A 322 -14.73 -1.79 9.68
N PRO A 323 -14.45 -0.51 9.40
CA PRO A 323 -13.08 0.03 9.46
C PRO A 323 -12.43 -0.10 10.85
N SER A 324 -13.23 -0.22 11.91
CA SER A 324 -12.76 -0.46 13.29
C SER A 324 -12.00 -1.78 13.46
N LEU A 325 -12.16 -2.74 12.53
CA LEU A 325 -11.46 -4.02 12.56
C LEU A 325 -10.11 -3.98 11.82
N LEU A 326 -9.90 -3.03 10.90
CA LEU A 326 -8.65 -2.88 10.15
C LEU A 326 -7.39 -2.74 11.03
N PRO A 327 -7.41 -2.01 12.18
CA PRO A 327 -6.24 -1.90 13.04
C PRO A 327 -5.62 -3.25 13.44
N PHE A 328 -6.44 -4.28 13.65
CA PHE A 328 -5.96 -5.61 13.99
C PHE A 328 -5.13 -6.21 12.85
N PHE A 329 -5.72 -6.27 11.65
CA PHE A 329 -5.07 -6.82 10.47
C PHE A 329 -3.82 -6.03 10.07
N TYR A 330 -3.89 -4.70 10.05
CA TYR A 330 -2.77 -3.87 9.61
C TYR A 330 -1.61 -3.82 10.61
N ARG A 331 -1.86 -4.01 11.91
CA ARG A 331 -0.76 -4.20 12.88
C ARG A 331 0.02 -5.48 12.59
N ARG A 332 -0.68 -6.60 12.35
CA ARG A 332 -0.05 -7.88 12.02
C ARG A 332 0.61 -7.84 10.63
N ALA A 333 -0.06 -7.25 9.65
CA ALA A 333 0.39 -7.26 8.26
C ALA A 333 1.44 -6.19 7.95
N PHE A 334 1.49 -5.04 8.61
CA PHE A 334 2.43 -3.96 8.24
C PHE A 334 3.34 -3.50 9.38
N LEU A 335 2.94 -3.75 10.64
CA LEU A 335 3.70 -3.32 11.82
C LEU A 335 4.30 -4.52 12.58
N SER A 336 4.44 -5.69 11.94
CA SER A 336 5.07 -6.88 12.54
C SER A 336 6.57 -6.71 12.80
N GLY A 337 7.21 -5.71 12.20
CA GLY A 337 8.65 -5.49 12.32
C GLY A 337 9.49 -6.32 11.33
N PHE A 338 8.83 -7.04 10.43
CA PHE A 338 9.46 -7.85 9.40
C PHE A 338 9.02 -7.41 8.01
N HIS A 339 9.94 -7.50 7.05
CA HIS A 339 9.67 -7.35 5.63
C HIS A 339 9.06 -8.61 5.05
N GLY A 340 8.34 -8.44 3.95
CA GLY A 340 7.83 -9.53 3.12
C GLY A 340 7.59 -9.03 1.69
N PRO A 341 7.42 -9.94 0.72
CA PRO A 341 7.07 -9.60 -0.65
C PRO A 341 5.84 -8.69 -0.71
N ILE A 342 5.85 -7.70 -1.61
CA ILE A 342 4.78 -6.70 -1.72
C ILE A 342 3.42 -7.34 -2.06
N ASP A 343 3.42 -8.35 -2.90
CA ASP A 343 2.23 -9.05 -3.36
C ASP A 343 1.59 -9.90 -2.26
N GLU A 344 2.37 -10.53 -1.40
CA GLU A 344 1.85 -11.20 -0.20
C GLU A 344 1.27 -10.18 0.78
N ARG A 345 2.05 -9.15 1.13
CA ARG A 345 1.71 -8.15 2.15
C ARG A 345 0.48 -7.32 1.79
N LEU A 346 0.32 -6.99 0.51
CA LEU A 346 -0.84 -6.26 -0.02
C LEU A 346 -1.88 -7.18 -0.70
N SER A 347 -1.64 -8.49 -0.68
CA SER A 347 -2.50 -9.53 -1.29
C SER A 347 -2.86 -9.23 -2.75
N LEU A 348 -1.84 -8.82 -3.51
CA LEU A 348 -1.96 -8.44 -4.91
C LEU A 348 -2.00 -9.67 -5.80
N SER A 349 -2.82 -9.59 -6.85
CA SER A 349 -2.65 -10.46 -8.02
C SER A 349 -1.69 -9.75 -8.96
N LEU A 350 -0.65 -10.46 -9.43
CA LEU A 350 0.36 -9.92 -10.34
C LEU A 350 0.38 -10.69 -11.66
N GLY A 351 0.63 -9.97 -12.75
CA GLY A 351 0.99 -10.56 -14.04
C GLY A 351 2.44 -11.08 -14.01
N THR A 352 2.83 -11.81 -15.05
CA THR A 352 4.16 -12.45 -15.14
C THR A 352 5.30 -11.44 -15.07
N ARG A 353 5.17 -10.29 -15.74
CA ARG A 353 6.22 -9.26 -15.78
C ARG A 353 6.34 -8.49 -14.45
N ASP A 354 5.20 -8.15 -13.82
CA ASP A 354 5.22 -7.56 -12.48
C ASP A 354 5.88 -8.51 -11.49
N ARG A 355 5.57 -9.82 -11.55
CA ARG A 355 6.21 -10.82 -10.68
C ARG A 355 7.72 -10.83 -10.86
N ALA A 356 8.21 -10.89 -12.09
CA ALA A 356 9.64 -10.86 -12.38
C ALA A 356 10.31 -9.56 -11.90
N LEU A 357 9.61 -8.42 -11.98
CA LEU A 357 10.13 -7.15 -11.48
C LEU A 357 10.23 -7.12 -9.96
N ILE A 358 9.20 -7.55 -9.23
CA ILE A 358 9.21 -7.49 -7.76
C ILE A 358 10.20 -8.48 -7.13
N GLU A 359 10.53 -9.56 -7.83
CA GLU A 359 11.57 -10.54 -7.44
C GLU A 359 12.99 -10.00 -7.66
N SER A 360 13.15 -8.87 -8.36
CA SER A 360 14.47 -8.28 -8.59
C SER A 360 15.07 -7.66 -7.31
N PRO A 361 16.40 -7.78 -7.08
CA PRO A 361 17.04 -7.17 -5.91
C PRO A 361 16.92 -5.65 -5.83
N LEU A 362 16.87 -4.99 -7.00
CA LEU A 362 16.69 -3.55 -7.11
C LEU A 362 15.32 -3.12 -6.58
N PHE A 363 14.25 -3.79 -7.01
CA PHE A 363 12.90 -3.54 -6.52
C PHE A 363 12.81 -3.86 -5.03
N GLU A 364 13.34 -5.00 -4.60
CA GLU A 364 13.28 -5.42 -3.20
C GLU A 364 13.92 -4.38 -2.27
N THR A 365 15.11 -3.89 -2.61
CA THR A 365 15.85 -2.89 -1.82
C THR A 365 15.08 -1.56 -1.75
N PHE A 366 14.56 -1.10 -2.89
CA PHE A 366 13.75 0.10 -2.97
C PHE A 366 12.48 -0.02 -2.12
N TRP A 367 11.73 -1.10 -2.30
CA TRP A 367 10.47 -1.36 -1.62
C TRP A 367 10.67 -1.41 -0.10
N GLN A 368 11.69 -2.13 0.36
CA GLN A 368 12.00 -2.23 1.79
C GLN A 368 12.29 -0.87 2.41
N ARG A 369 13.07 -0.02 1.73
CA ARG A 369 13.41 1.32 2.22
C ARG A 369 12.18 2.22 2.28
N ASP A 370 11.32 2.15 1.28
CA ASP A 370 10.09 2.94 1.19
C ASP A 370 9.08 2.52 2.27
N VAL A 371 8.87 1.21 2.44
CA VAL A 371 8.02 0.66 3.51
C VAL A 371 8.53 1.08 4.88
N GLU A 372 9.83 0.95 5.14
CA GLU A 372 10.47 1.37 6.40
C GLU A 372 10.17 2.82 6.75
N GLU A 373 10.21 3.71 5.75
CA GLU A 373 9.85 5.11 5.94
C GLU A 373 8.34 5.28 6.17
N SER A 374 7.50 4.60 5.38
CA SER A 374 6.03 4.68 5.48
C SER A 374 5.51 4.33 6.89
N ILE A 375 6.09 3.31 7.52
CA ILE A 375 5.68 2.80 8.84
C ILE A 375 6.53 3.32 10.00
N ARG A 376 7.45 4.26 9.75
CA ARG A 376 8.40 4.80 10.74
C ARG A 376 7.73 5.21 12.06
N GLN A 377 6.56 5.84 11.99
CA GLN A 377 5.83 6.32 13.17
C GLN A 377 5.19 5.19 13.99
N ARG A 378 5.10 3.98 13.45
CA ARG A 378 4.49 2.79 14.07
C ARG A 378 3.04 3.00 14.50
N LYS A 379 2.34 3.89 13.81
CA LYS A 379 0.91 4.18 14.02
C LYS A 379 0.11 3.49 12.93
N VAL A 380 -0.89 2.72 13.35
CA VAL A 380 -1.79 2.03 12.40
C VAL A 380 -2.87 2.95 11.83
N ARG A 381 -3.17 4.05 12.52
CA ARG A 381 -4.28 4.95 12.16
C ARG A 381 -4.15 5.52 10.73
N PRO A 382 -3.00 6.05 10.27
CA PRO A 382 -2.86 6.54 8.90
C PRO A 382 -3.08 5.47 7.82
N LEU A 383 -2.68 4.22 8.10
CA LEU A 383 -2.94 3.08 7.22
C LEU A 383 -4.45 2.79 7.12
N VAL A 384 -5.16 2.84 8.25
CA VAL A 384 -6.62 2.66 8.25
C VAL A 384 -7.31 3.79 7.51
N GLU A 385 -6.90 5.04 7.75
CA GLU A 385 -7.44 6.23 7.07
C GLU A 385 -7.24 6.14 5.56
N GLU A 386 -6.04 5.80 5.09
CA GLU A 386 -5.80 5.56 3.65
C GLU A 386 -6.68 4.47 3.08
N ALA A 387 -6.77 3.32 3.73
CA ALA A 387 -7.58 2.20 3.24
C ALA A 387 -9.06 2.55 3.16
N VAL A 388 -9.56 3.34 4.11
CA VAL A 388 -10.94 3.85 4.10
C VAL A 388 -11.16 4.82 2.94
N LEU A 389 -10.21 5.72 2.67
CA LEU A 389 -10.30 6.64 1.52
C LEU A 389 -10.42 5.91 0.18
N GLN A 390 -9.87 4.69 0.05
CA GLN A 390 -10.01 3.90 -1.18
C GLN A 390 -11.44 3.46 -1.48
N VAL A 391 -12.33 3.46 -0.48
CA VAL A 391 -13.68 2.88 -0.58
C VAL A 391 -14.79 3.81 -0.11
N SER A 392 -14.46 4.95 0.52
CA SER A 392 -15.42 5.94 1.00
C SER A 392 -15.95 6.82 -0.12
N ASP A 393 -17.10 7.45 0.10
CA ASP A 393 -17.56 8.52 -0.78
C ASP A 393 -16.55 9.67 -0.76
N TRP A 394 -16.06 10.06 -1.93
CA TRP A 394 -15.05 11.11 -2.10
C TRP A 394 -15.65 12.52 -2.06
N GLY A 395 -16.99 12.64 -2.09
CA GLY A 395 -17.68 13.92 -2.24
C GLY A 395 -17.63 14.48 -3.67
N PHE A 396 -16.99 13.75 -4.60
CA PHE A 396 -16.99 14.01 -6.03
C PHE A 396 -16.76 12.70 -6.79
N SER A 397 -17.22 12.65 -8.04
CA SER A 397 -16.92 11.58 -8.99
C SER A 397 -15.91 12.07 -10.04
N PRO A 398 -15.12 11.20 -10.68
CA PRO A 398 -14.36 11.57 -11.87
C PRO A 398 -15.23 12.27 -12.94
N VAL A 399 -16.51 11.93 -13.04
CA VAL A 399 -17.47 12.59 -13.94
C VAL A 399 -17.58 14.11 -13.68
N ASP A 400 -17.33 14.56 -12.45
CA ASP A 400 -17.41 15.96 -12.05
C ASP A 400 -16.21 16.79 -12.47
N LEU A 401 -15.12 16.14 -12.89
CA LEU A 401 -13.95 16.83 -13.44
C LEU A 401 -14.19 17.35 -14.85
N LYS A 402 -15.24 16.85 -15.54
CA LYS A 402 -15.64 17.31 -16.87
C LYS A 402 -15.86 18.81 -16.87
N ILE A 403 -15.41 19.44 -17.93
CA ILE A 403 -15.70 20.84 -18.22
C ILE A 403 -17.20 20.97 -18.44
N LYS A 404 -17.89 21.54 -17.47
CA LYS A 404 -19.30 21.94 -17.57
C LYS A 404 -19.32 23.44 -17.80
N ARG A 405 -20.02 23.88 -18.86
CA ARG A 405 -20.48 25.28 -18.92
C ARG A 405 -21.45 25.46 -17.76
N LYS A 406 -21.17 26.40 -16.87
CA LYS A 406 -22.09 26.73 -15.80
C LYS A 406 -23.33 27.35 -16.45
N ASN A 407 -24.39 26.56 -16.61
CA ASN A 407 -25.70 27.07 -17.00
C ASN A 407 -26.19 27.97 -15.88
N LEU A 408 -25.97 29.25 -16.09
CA LEU A 408 -26.17 30.31 -15.14
C LEU A 408 -27.71 30.49 -15.06
N GLY A 409 -28.31 29.91 -14.01
CA GLY A 409 -29.75 29.61 -13.88
C GLY A 409 -30.74 30.73 -14.25
N LYS A 410 -31.96 30.32 -14.62
CA LYS A 410 -33.06 31.21 -15.05
C LYS A 410 -33.70 31.91 -13.84
N GLY A 411 -33.33 33.15 -13.56
CA GLY A 411 -33.93 33.94 -12.47
C GLY A 411 -33.79 35.46 -12.66
N VAL A 412 -34.78 36.21 -12.16
CA VAL A 412 -34.91 37.68 -12.28
C VAL A 412 -33.69 38.42 -11.71
N LEU A 413 -33.11 37.90 -10.62
CA LEU A 413 -31.93 38.47 -9.96
C LEU A 413 -30.67 38.52 -10.87
N LYS A 414 -30.62 37.65 -11.89
CA LYS A 414 -29.51 37.57 -12.84
C LYS A 414 -29.70 38.47 -14.05
N TRP A 415 -30.94 38.67 -14.54
CA TRP A 415 -31.23 39.68 -15.57
C TRP A 415 -30.71 41.06 -15.13
N ILE A 416 -30.92 41.39 -13.85
CA ILE A 416 -30.37 42.59 -13.22
C ILE A 416 -28.83 42.59 -13.25
N LYS A 417 -28.14 41.50 -12.87
CA LYS A 417 -26.67 41.42 -12.96
C LYS A 417 -26.11 41.54 -14.39
N THR A 418 -26.87 41.12 -15.40
CA THR A 418 -26.43 41.14 -16.81
C THR A 418 -26.53 42.54 -17.42
N LEU A 419 -27.38 43.42 -16.86
CA LEU A 419 -27.50 44.82 -17.27
C LEU A 419 -26.35 45.70 -16.77
N TYR A 420 -25.69 45.30 -15.68
CA TYR A 420 -24.68 46.11 -15.00
C TYR A 420 -23.26 45.50 -14.99
N GLY A 421 -23.03 44.35 -15.64
CA GLY A 421 -21.71 43.72 -15.70
C GLY A 421 -21.56 42.74 -16.88
N GLN A 422 -20.32 42.60 -17.37
CA GLN A 422 -19.97 41.60 -18.39
C GLN A 422 -20.29 40.18 -17.87
N PRO A 423 -20.92 39.31 -18.67
CA PRO A 423 -21.17 37.94 -18.26
C PRO A 423 -19.83 37.18 -18.24
N GLU A 424 -19.27 36.97 -17.05
CA GLU A 424 -18.22 35.97 -16.86
C GLU A 424 -18.81 34.58 -17.12
N GLU A 425 -18.56 34.01 -18.29
CA GLU A 425 -18.80 32.60 -18.58
C GLU A 425 -17.81 31.77 -17.74
N SER A 426 -18.12 31.52 -16.47
CA SER A 426 -17.29 30.64 -15.64
C SER A 426 -17.48 29.18 -16.09
N LEU A 427 -16.48 28.59 -16.74
CA LEU A 427 -16.38 27.15 -16.92
C LEU A 427 -16.13 26.51 -15.55
N SER A 428 -16.82 25.42 -15.23
CA SER A 428 -16.57 24.63 -14.02
C SER A 428 -16.01 23.27 -14.41
N GLY A 429 -14.87 22.88 -13.86
CA GLY A 429 -14.18 21.62 -14.17
C GLY A 429 -12.67 21.82 -14.31
N PHE A 430 -11.94 20.75 -14.60
CA PHE A 430 -10.50 20.85 -14.87
C PHE A 430 -10.26 21.05 -16.37
N LEU A 431 -9.51 22.09 -16.74
CA LEU A 431 -9.25 22.47 -18.13
C LEU A 431 -7.91 21.94 -18.67
N GLY A 432 -7.00 21.50 -17.78
CA GLY A 432 -5.69 21.00 -18.20
C GLY A 432 -5.75 19.59 -18.80
N PRO A 433 -4.71 19.17 -19.52
CA PRO A 433 -4.60 17.82 -20.04
C PRO A 433 -4.49 16.80 -18.89
N ILE A 434 -5.20 15.67 -19.05
CA ILE A 434 -5.06 14.49 -18.19
C ILE A 434 -4.55 13.35 -19.07
N HIS A 435 -3.32 12.91 -18.82
CA HIS A 435 -2.76 11.74 -19.49
C HIS A 435 -2.85 10.53 -18.55
N ILE A 436 -3.38 9.42 -19.05
CA ILE A 436 -3.61 8.18 -18.29
C ILE A 436 -2.86 7.04 -18.96
N TRP A 437 -1.85 6.46 -18.31
CA TRP A 437 -1.21 5.21 -18.74
C TRP A 437 -1.82 4.03 -18.03
N GLN A 438 -2.32 3.06 -18.79
CA GLN A 438 -2.94 1.84 -18.26
C GLN A 438 -2.25 0.60 -18.86
N GLY A 439 -1.64 -0.19 -17.99
CA GLY A 439 -1.10 -1.52 -18.33
C GLY A 439 -2.23 -2.49 -18.66
N MET A 440 -2.13 -3.18 -19.79
CA MET A 440 -3.13 -4.16 -20.22
C MET A 440 -3.06 -5.49 -19.45
N GLU A 441 -1.91 -5.79 -18.84
CA GLU A 441 -1.71 -6.93 -17.95
C GLU A 441 -1.87 -6.56 -16.47
N ASP A 442 -2.28 -5.33 -16.16
CA ASP A 442 -2.49 -4.90 -14.78
C ASP A 442 -3.61 -5.73 -14.10
N MET A 443 -3.24 -6.37 -12.99
CA MET A 443 -4.10 -7.20 -12.15
C MET A 443 -4.44 -6.51 -10.81
N VAL A 444 -3.76 -5.41 -10.48
CA VAL A 444 -3.94 -4.61 -9.26
C VAL A 444 -4.98 -3.51 -9.49
N VAL A 445 -4.81 -2.72 -10.54
CA VAL A 445 -5.76 -1.75 -11.09
C VAL A 445 -6.13 -2.20 -12.51
N PRO A 446 -7.15 -3.06 -12.64
CA PRO A 446 -7.50 -3.70 -13.91
C PRO A 446 -7.75 -2.71 -15.07
N PRO A 447 -7.53 -3.12 -16.33
CA PRO A 447 -7.82 -2.30 -17.52
C PRO A 447 -9.27 -1.80 -17.61
N SER A 448 -10.22 -2.48 -16.93
CA SER A 448 -11.60 -2.00 -16.81
C SER A 448 -11.69 -0.61 -16.18
N THR A 449 -10.74 -0.23 -15.33
CA THR A 449 -10.61 1.12 -14.76
C THR A 449 -10.30 2.14 -15.86
N GLY A 450 -9.34 1.84 -16.75
CA GLY A 450 -9.03 2.67 -17.91
C GLY A 450 -10.21 2.81 -18.88
N TYR A 451 -10.96 1.74 -19.13
CA TYR A 451 -12.17 1.78 -19.96
C TYR A 451 -13.27 2.65 -19.35
N TYR A 452 -13.50 2.51 -18.05
CA TYR A 452 -14.41 3.37 -17.30
C TYR A 452 -13.98 4.84 -17.41
N LEU A 453 -12.70 5.15 -17.15
CA LEU A 453 -12.16 6.51 -17.24
C LEU A 453 -12.30 7.11 -18.63
N ARG A 454 -12.01 6.35 -19.70
CA ARG A 454 -12.22 6.79 -21.08
C ARG A 454 -13.69 7.16 -21.37
N ARG A 455 -14.64 6.44 -20.76
CA ARG A 455 -16.08 6.72 -20.90
C ARG A 455 -16.50 7.98 -20.12
N VAL A 456 -15.96 8.17 -18.92
CA VAL A 456 -16.37 9.27 -18.04
C VAL A 456 -15.50 10.53 -18.13
N LEU A 457 -14.34 10.48 -18.78
CA LEU A 457 -13.46 11.60 -19.06
C LEU A 457 -13.04 11.54 -20.53
N PRO A 458 -13.92 11.97 -21.46
CA PRO A 458 -13.63 11.89 -22.90
C PRO A 458 -12.44 12.77 -23.31
N ASP A 459 -12.15 13.82 -22.54
CA ASP A 459 -11.02 14.74 -22.77
C ASP A 459 -9.68 14.20 -22.21
N ALA A 460 -9.71 13.11 -21.44
CA ALA A 460 -8.49 12.48 -20.93
C ALA A 460 -7.84 11.61 -22.02
N MET A 461 -6.52 11.74 -22.17
CA MET A 461 -5.72 10.98 -23.11
C MET A 461 -5.33 9.63 -22.47
N VAL A 462 -6.02 8.57 -22.84
CA VAL A 462 -5.75 7.21 -22.32
C VAL A 462 -4.77 6.46 -23.22
N HIS A 463 -3.56 6.28 -22.71
CA HIS A 463 -2.44 5.54 -23.30
C HIS A 463 -2.49 4.09 -22.81
N THR A 464 -2.88 3.16 -23.68
CA THR A 464 -2.85 1.72 -23.37
C THR A 464 -1.46 1.17 -23.63
N VAL A 465 -0.82 0.62 -22.60
CA VAL A 465 0.51 -0.01 -22.70
C VAL A 465 0.35 -1.52 -22.71
N LEU A 466 0.66 -2.11 -23.87
CA LEU A 466 0.54 -3.55 -24.12
C LEU A 466 1.62 -4.29 -23.34
N TYR A 467 1.28 -5.49 -22.84
CA TYR A 467 2.19 -6.37 -22.10
C TYR A 467 2.75 -5.77 -20.81
N GLU A 468 2.25 -4.63 -20.34
CA GLU A 468 2.71 -4.00 -19.11
C GLU A 468 1.69 -4.23 -17.98
N GLY A 469 2.22 -4.48 -16.79
CA GLY A 469 1.47 -4.70 -15.56
C GLY A 469 1.27 -3.41 -14.76
N HIS A 470 1.06 -3.56 -13.46
CA HIS A 470 0.87 -2.46 -12.52
C HIS A 470 2.15 -1.66 -12.28
N PHE A 471 3.30 -2.33 -12.19
CA PHE A 471 4.57 -1.72 -11.82
C PHE A 471 5.48 -1.51 -13.04
N THR A 472 5.48 -2.43 -13.99
CA THR A 472 6.53 -2.56 -15.01
C THR A 472 6.71 -1.37 -15.96
N TYR A 473 5.65 -0.60 -16.23
CA TYR A 473 5.77 0.62 -17.05
C TYR A 473 6.23 1.86 -16.24
N PHE A 474 6.09 1.82 -14.91
CA PHE A 474 6.35 2.97 -14.04
C PHE A 474 7.62 2.84 -13.19
N TYR A 475 8.05 1.61 -12.89
CA TYR A 475 9.19 1.34 -12.01
C TYR A 475 10.41 0.97 -12.84
N PHE A 476 11.53 1.67 -12.59
CA PHE A 476 12.86 1.35 -13.13
C PHE A 476 12.92 1.18 -14.66
N CYS A 477 12.06 1.90 -15.40
CA CYS A 477 12.04 1.87 -16.86
C CYS A 477 12.39 3.25 -17.42
N ASP A 478 13.67 3.48 -17.71
CA ASP A 478 14.17 4.76 -18.24
C ASP A 478 13.45 5.19 -19.52
N GLU A 479 13.24 4.25 -20.43
CA GLU A 479 12.60 4.53 -21.72
C GLU A 479 11.11 4.84 -21.51
N CYS A 480 10.43 4.15 -20.60
CA CYS A 480 9.04 4.43 -20.25
C CYS A 480 8.90 5.83 -19.63
N HIS A 481 9.81 6.20 -18.71
CA HIS A 481 9.83 7.54 -18.12
C HIS A 481 10.06 8.63 -19.17
N ARG A 482 11.00 8.40 -20.10
CA ARG A 482 11.25 9.30 -21.24
C ARG A 482 10.01 9.43 -22.11
N GLN A 483 9.34 8.32 -22.45
CA GLN A 483 8.12 8.34 -23.26
C GLN A 483 7.00 9.11 -22.57
N ILE A 484 6.81 8.93 -21.26
CA ILE A 484 5.83 9.71 -20.48
C ILE A 484 6.16 11.21 -20.61
N PHE A 485 7.40 11.62 -20.35
CA PHE A 485 7.77 13.04 -20.42
C PHE A 485 7.71 13.59 -21.85
N SER A 486 8.17 12.86 -22.87
CA SER A 486 8.07 13.28 -24.26
C SER A 486 6.62 13.44 -24.72
N THR A 487 5.72 12.57 -24.26
CA THR A 487 4.29 12.66 -24.59
C THR A 487 3.64 13.88 -23.94
N VAL A 488 4.07 14.25 -22.74
CA VAL A 488 3.45 15.34 -21.96
C VAL A 488 4.06 16.70 -22.28
N TYR A 489 5.38 16.76 -22.42
CA TYR A 489 6.16 18.00 -22.52
C TYR A 489 6.76 18.24 -23.91
N GLY A 490 6.68 17.26 -24.82
CA GLY A 490 7.32 17.33 -26.14
C GLY A 490 8.82 17.07 -26.06
N ASP A 491 9.59 17.71 -26.93
CA ASP A 491 11.05 17.50 -26.96
C ASP A 491 11.75 18.06 -25.71
N PRO A 492 12.83 17.41 -25.22
CA PRO A 492 13.58 17.91 -24.07
C PRO A 492 14.22 19.28 -24.36
N GLN A 493 13.88 20.29 -23.57
CA GLN A 493 14.39 21.67 -23.72
C GLN A 493 15.35 22.11 -22.61
N GLY A 494 15.65 21.23 -21.66
CA GLY A 494 16.46 21.56 -20.49
C GLY A 494 15.80 22.55 -19.52
N PRO A 495 16.56 22.95 -18.47
CA PRO A 495 16.14 23.97 -17.51
C PRO A 495 15.95 25.35 -18.17
N LEU A 496 15.21 26.23 -17.51
CA LEU A 496 15.14 27.64 -17.89
C LEU A 496 16.49 28.32 -17.59
N ILE A 497 16.89 29.23 -18.47
CA ILE A 497 18.07 30.07 -18.25
C ILE A 497 17.66 31.17 -17.26
N PRO A 498 18.32 31.32 -16.09
CA PRO A 498 18.02 32.41 -15.17
C PRO A 498 18.21 33.74 -15.90
N GLU A 499 17.21 34.63 -15.84
CA GLU A 499 17.41 36.01 -16.28
C GLU A 499 18.50 36.63 -15.40
N VAL A 500 19.66 36.91 -16.00
CA VAL A 500 20.69 37.72 -15.34
C VAL A 500 20.09 39.11 -15.21
N VAL A 501 19.63 39.45 -14.01
CA VAL A 501 19.28 40.83 -13.67
C VAL A 501 20.57 41.65 -13.82
N GLN A 502 20.74 42.30 -14.96
CA GLN A 502 21.74 43.35 -15.10
C GLN A 502 21.31 44.47 -14.17
N THR A 503 21.84 44.46 -12.94
CA THR A 503 21.89 45.67 -12.13
C THR A 503 22.49 46.76 -13.00
N PRO A 504 21.80 47.89 -13.22
CA PRO A 504 22.38 48.98 -13.98
C PRO A 504 23.66 49.37 -13.27
N ILE A 505 24.78 49.27 -13.99
CA ILE A 505 26.05 49.87 -13.56
C ILE A 505 25.73 51.35 -13.41
N ILE A 506 25.57 51.80 -12.17
CA ILE A 506 25.65 53.21 -11.85
C ILE A 506 27.05 53.60 -12.29
N LYS A 507 27.16 54.27 -13.44
CA LYS A 507 28.37 54.99 -13.78
C LYS A 507 28.53 56.04 -12.69
N GLU A 508 29.43 55.78 -11.74
CA GLU A 508 29.99 56.86 -10.95
C GLU A 508 30.63 57.82 -11.94
N GLU A 509 29.97 58.97 -12.15
CA GLU A 509 30.59 60.10 -12.81
C GLU A 509 31.76 60.54 -11.93
N THR A 510 32.97 60.19 -12.37
CA THR A 510 34.20 60.75 -11.83
C THR A 510 34.13 62.27 -11.97
N PRO A 511 34.32 63.06 -10.89
CA PRO A 511 34.37 64.51 -11.02
C PRO A 511 35.63 64.90 -11.82
N PRO A 512 35.59 66.01 -12.58
CA PRO A 512 36.70 66.40 -13.41
C PRO A 512 37.91 66.77 -12.54
N ILE A 513 39.02 66.10 -12.80
CA ILE A 513 40.34 66.47 -12.30
C ILE A 513 40.66 67.85 -12.89
N LYS A 514 40.87 68.83 -12.01
CA LYS A 514 41.48 70.10 -12.36
C LYS A 514 42.97 69.86 -12.52
N ASP A 515 43.49 70.22 -13.69
CA ASP A 515 44.91 70.45 -13.90
C ASP A 515 45.34 71.63 -13.01
N ASP A 516 46.30 71.39 -12.12
CA ASP A 516 47.14 72.42 -11.51
C ASP A 516 48.58 71.88 -11.46
N ASP A 517 49.51 72.77 -11.82
CA ASP A 517 50.89 72.56 -12.20
C ASP A 517 51.85 72.06 -11.09
N GLU A 518 52.96 71.47 -11.57
CA GLU A 518 54.33 71.43 -11.02
C GLU A 518 54.57 71.40 -9.49
N GLU A 519 55.15 70.30 -8.98
CA GLU A 519 56.41 70.39 -8.23
C GLU A 519 57.16 69.04 -8.10
N THR A 520 58.48 69.15 -8.14
CA THR A 520 59.55 68.14 -8.14
C THR A 520 59.63 67.24 -6.90
N GLY A 521 60.10 66.00 -7.06
CA GLY A 521 60.51 65.16 -5.92
C GLY A 521 61.10 63.78 -6.30
N ASP A 522 62.37 63.60 -6.00
CA ASP A 522 63.30 62.52 -6.29
C ASP A 522 63.00 61.09 -5.72
N VAL A 523 63.43 60.07 -6.50
CA VAL A 523 64.25 58.88 -6.12
C VAL A 523 63.61 57.71 -5.32
N VAL A 524 63.65 56.48 -5.89
CA VAL A 524 64.49 55.30 -5.51
C VAL A 524 63.99 54.02 -6.23
N LEU A 525 64.91 53.38 -6.97
CA LEU A 525 64.85 52.00 -7.46
C LEU A 525 65.09 50.98 -6.32
N GLY A 526 64.33 49.90 -6.30
CA GLY A 526 64.62 48.72 -5.47
C GLY A 526 64.11 47.43 -6.12
N GLU A 527 65.04 46.65 -6.66
CA GLU A 527 64.90 45.22 -6.95
C GLU A 527 64.53 44.43 -5.68
N ILE A 528 63.97 43.21 -5.84
CA ILE A 528 64.49 41.96 -5.25
C ILE A 528 63.58 40.76 -5.64
N THR A 529 64.18 39.90 -6.47
CA THR A 529 64.26 38.43 -6.53
C THR A 529 63.03 37.50 -6.51
N SER A 530 63.07 36.65 -7.54
CA SER A 530 62.66 35.25 -7.66
C SER A 530 62.83 34.37 -6.41
N ASP A 531 61.94 33.38 -6.28
CA ASP A 531 62.33 31.98 -6.06
C ASP A 531 61.26 31.02 -6.64
N GLU A 532 61.76 30.07 -7.43
CA GLU A 532 61.09 28.86 -7.89
C GLU A 532 61.06 27.83 -6.74
N ASP A 533 60.00 27.01 -6.62
CA ASP A 533 60.09 25.56 -6.83
C ASP A 533 58.81 24.80 -6.44
N ILE A 534 58.23 24.11 -7.45
CA ILE A 534 57.92 22.67 -7.55
C ILE A 534 57.39 22.00 -6.24
N VAL A 535 56.22 21.33 -6.22
CA VAL A 535 56.06 19.89 -6.55
C VAL A 535 54.57 19.51 -6.67
N VAL A 536 54.29 18.80 -7.76
CA VAL A 536 53.10 18.00 -8.08
C VAL A 536 53.05 16.72 -7.22
N SER A 537 51.88 16.35 -6.65
CA SER A 537 51.48 14.93 -6.52
C SER A 537 50.05 14.75 -5.97
N ASN A 538 49.14 14.31 -6.85
CA ASN A 538 48.18 13.23 -6.56
C ASN A 538 48.85 11.90 -6.97
N PRO A 539 48.35 10.68 -6.64
CA PRO A 539 47.04 10.32 -6.05
C PRO A 539 47.08 9.23 -4.94
N VAL A 540 45.93 8.99 -4.28
CA VAL A 540 45.24 7.68 -4.17
C VAL A 540 43.73 7.94 -4.11
#